data_AF-A0A4E0RVZ1-F1
#
_entry.id   AF-A0A4E0RVZ1-F1
#
_cell.length_a   1.000
_cell.length_b   1.000
_cell.length_c   1.000
_cell.angle_alpha   90.00
_cell.angle_beta   90.00
_cell.angle_gamma   90.00
#
_symmetry.space_group_name_H-M   'P 1'
#
loop_
_entity.id
_entity.type
_entity.pdbx_description
1 polymer ?
#
loop_
_entity_poly.entity_id
_entity_poly.type
_entity_poly.pdbx_seq_one_letter_code
_entity_poly.pdbx_strand_id
1 'polypeptide(L)' 'MSNGLFSGVALKPHCTLWPFDCDVYQGHEFRKKNGVIVDSDGAEVLVCNDSSFILNSIKDEKDVLLACASR' A
#
# COMPACT_ATOMS: atom_id res chain seq x y z
N MET A 1 -22.76 7.45 -27.01
CA MET A 1 -22.44 7.89 -25.64
C MET A 1 -22.29 6.62 -24.82
N SER A 2 -21.05 6.16 -24.60
CA SER A 2 -20.77 4.96 -23.82
C SER A 2 -20.84 5.30 -22.34
N ASN A 3 -21.75 4.64 -21.63
CA ASN A 3 -21.86 4.71 -20.18
C ASN A 3 -20.66 3.96 -19.57
N GLY A 4 -19.55 4.67 -19.36
CA GLY A 4 -18.34 4.13 -18.76
C GLY A 4 -18.57 3.86 -17.27
N LEU A 5 -18.90 2.61 -16.94
CA LEU A 5 -18.89 2.11 -15.57
C LEU A 5 -17.42 1.96 -15.16
N PHE A 6 -16.83 2.96 -14.51
CA PHE A 6 -15.50 2.84 -13.95
C PHE A 6 -15.54 1.85 -12.79
N SER A 7 -14.90 0.69 -12.95
CA SER A 7 -14.70 -0.27 -11.87
C SER A 7 -13.43 0.13 -11.11
N GLY A 8 -13.60 0.75 -9.94
CA GLY A 8 -12.50 1.11 -9.05
C GLY A 8 -12.31 0.05 -7.97
N VAL A 9 -11.06 -0.32 -7.67
CA VAL A 9 -10.72 -1.19 -6.54
C VAL A 9 -10.17 -0.32 -5.41
N ALA A 10 -10.81 -0.38 -4.24
CA ALA A 10 -10.35 0.28 -3.01
C ALA A 10 -9.70 -0.76 -2.09
N LEU A 11 -8.43 -0.54 -1.74
CA LEU A 11 -7.70 -1.39 -0.78
C LEU A 11 -7.64 -0.71 0.58
N LYS A 12 -7.91 -1.49 1.64
CA LYS A 12 -7.67 -1.08 3.03
C LYS A 12 -6.21 -1.40 3.37
N PRO A 13 -5.33 -0.43 3.61
CA PRO A 13 -3.90 -0.70 3.67
C PRO A 13 -3.46 -1.59 4.86
N HIS A 14 -4.07 -1.44 6.03
CA HIS A 14 -3.76 -2.24 7.21
C HIS A 14 -4.08 -3.72 7.01
N CYS A 15 -3.11 -4.58 7.30
CA CYS A 15 -3.17 -6.03 7.12
C CYS A 15 -3.45 -6.49 5.67
N THR A 16 -3.33 -5.59 4.69
CA THR A 16 -3.50 -5.89 3.26
C THR A 16 -2.23 -5.53 2.49
N LEU A 17 -1.63 -4.36 2.77
CA LEU A 17 -0.38 -3.91 2.17
C LEU A 17 0.81 -3.97 3.14
N TRP A 18 0.55 -3.86 4.44
CA TRP A 18 1.54 -4.04 5.49
C TRP A 18 0.89 -4.66 6.75
N PRO A 19 1.65 -5.41 7.57
CA PRO A 19 1.09 -6.22 8.66
C PRO A 19 0.90 -5.44 9.97
N PHE A 20 0.79 -4.12 9.93
CA PHE A 20 0.69 -3.27 11.12
C PHE A 20 -0.31 -2.12 10.98
N ASP A 21 -0.71 -1.54 12.10
CA ASP A 21 -1.52 -0.33 12.16
C ASP A 21 -0.58 0.90 12.19
N CYS A 22 -0.69 1.80 11.22
CA CYS A 22 0.16 2.99 11.16
C CYS A 22 -0.10 3.96 12.32
N ASP A 23 -1.30 3.96 12.88
CA ASP A 23 -1.65 4.85 13.99
C ASP A 23 -1.04 4.39 15.32
N VAL A 24 -0.71 3.08 15.40
CA VAL A 24 -0.20 2.43 16.63
C VAL A 24 1.26 1.99 16.49
N TYR A 25 1.79 1.96 15.27
CA TYR A 25 3.18 1.56 15.02
C TYR A 25 4.13 2.53 15.72
N GLN A 26 4.93 2.00 16.65
CA GLN A 26 5.81 2.79 17.53
C GLN A 26 6.89 3.55 16.75
N GLY A 27 7.17 3.13 15.52
CA GLY A 27 7.94 3.90 14.55
C GLY A 27 7.21 5.16 14.10
N HIS A 28 7.27 6.22 14.89
CA HIS A 28 6.59 7.50 14.59
C HIS A 28 7.13 8.21 13.34
N GLU A 29 8.27 7.77 12.81
CA GLU A 29 8.88 8.34 11.62
C GLU A 29 9.45 7.23 10.74
N PHE A 30 9.16 7.29 9.44
CA PHE A 30 9.71 6.40 8.43
C PHE A 30 10.77 7.11 7.61
N ARG A 31 11.95 6.50 7.48
CA ARG A 31 13.08 7.05 6.71
C ARG A 31 13.56 6.04 5.69
N LYS A 32 13.95 6.52 4.51
CA LYS A 32 14.61 5.68 3.51
C LYS A 32 16.11 5.64 3.77
N LYS A 33 16.68 4.45 3.97
CA LYS A 33 18.11 4.22 4.19
C LYS A 33 18.58 3.05 3.33
N ASN A 34 19.56 3.29 2.45
CA ASN A 34 20.13 2.26 1.56
C ASN A 34 19.10 1.46 0.75
N GLY A 35 18.01 2.10 0.31
CA GLY A 35 16.95 1.45 -0.47
C GLY A 35 15.87 0.77 0.35
N VAL A 36 16.04 0.66 1.67
CA VAL A 36 15.08 0.08 2.61
C VAL A 36 14.35 1.19 3.37
N ILE A 37 13.11 0.95 3.77
CA ILE A 37 12.39 1.84 4.68
C ILE A 37 12.63 1.35 6.11
N VAL A 38 13.12 2.24 6.98
CA VAL A 38 13.34 1.96 8.39
C VAL A 38 12.50 2.89 9.25
N ASP A 39 12.16 2.45 10.45
CA ASP A 39 11.49 3.28 11.45
C ASP A 39 12.47 4.12 12.28
N SER A 40 11.94 4.80 13.30
CA SER A 40 12.70 5.68 14.20
C SER A 40 13.76 4.93 15.02
N ASP A 41 13.56 3.64 15.27
CA ASP A 41 14.51 2.78 15.99
C ASP A 41 15.54 2.15 15.04
N GLY A 42 15.38 2.40 13.73
CA GLY A 42 16.23 1.87 12.68
C GLY A 42 15.87 0.44 12.27
N ALA A 43 14.74 -0.09 12.72
CA ALA A 43 14.24 -1.39 12.29
C ALA A 43 13.61 -1.28 10.89
N GLU A 44 13.76 -2.33 10.08
CA GLU A 44 13.15 -2.38 8.75
C GLU A 44 11.63 -2.48 8.84
N VAL A 45 10.95 -1.62 8.07
CA VAL A 45 9.50 -1.61 7.97
C VAL A 45 9.08 -2.69 6.97
N LEU A 46 8.36 -3.69 7.46
CA LEU A 46 7.90 -4.82 6.65
C LEU A 46 6.64 -4.46 5.84
N VAL A 47 6.62 -4.85 4.58
CA VAL A 47 5.42 -4.87 3.72
C VAL A 47 4.96 -6.31 3.52
N CYS A 48 3.68 -6.53 3.20
CA CYS A 48 3.23 -7.89 2.89
C CYS A 48 3.87 -8.36 1.57
N ASN A 49 4.36 -9.60 1.53
CA ASN A 49 5.16 -10.13 0.41
C ASN A 49 4.47 -9.99 -0.96
N ASP A 50 3.15 -10.18 -1.00
CA ASP A 50 2.38 -10.17 -2.25
C ASP A 50 1.92 -8.77 -2.65
N SER A 51 2.13 -7.74 -1.83
CA SER A 51 1.63 -6.38 -2.08
C SER A 51 2.13 -5.81 -3.39
N SER A 52 3.43 -5.97 -3.68
CA SER A 52 4.01 -5.50 -4.95
C SER A 52 3.42 -6.22 -6.15
N PHE A 53 3.17 -7.52 -6.04
CA PHE A 53 2.55 -8.30 -7.11
C PHE A 53 1.13 -7.82 -7.38
N ILE A 54 0.29 -7.72 -6.33
CA ILE A 54 -1.11 -7.28 -6.44
C ILE A 54 -1.21 -5.87 -7.04
N LEU A 55 -0.41 -4.93 -6.55
CA LEU A 55 -0.44 -3.54 -7.03
C LEU A 55 0.02 -3.44 -8.50
N ASN A 56 1.02 -4.22 -8.91
CA ASN A 56 1.46 -4.27 -10.30
C ASN A 56 0.38 -4.90 -11.20
N SER A 57 -0.26 -6.00 -10.77
CA SER A 57 -1.35 -6.61 -11.53
C SER A 57 -2.53 -5.65 -11.75
N ILE A 58 -2.91 -4.86 -10.73
CA ILE A 58 -3.96 -3.84 -10.88
C ILE A 58 -3.52 -2.73 -11.84
N LYS A 59 -2.25 -2.31 -11.77
CA LYS A 59 -1.70 -1.26 -12.64
C LYS A 59 -1.68 -1.67 -14.12
N ASP A 60 -1.52 -2.96 -14.40
CA ASP A 60 -1.49 -3.49 -15.76
C ASP A 60 -2.89 -3.61 -16.37
N GLU A 61 -3.96 -3.58 -15.56
CA GLU A 61 -5.33 -3.63 -16.03
C GLU A 61 -5.80 -2.30 -16.61
N LYS A 62 -6.28 -2.33 -17.85
CA LYS A 62 -6.85 -1.16 -18.52
C LYS A 62 -8.19 -0.81 -17.88
N ASP A 63 -8.44 0.49 -17.73
CA ASP A 63 -9.69 1.05 -17.21
C ASP A 63 -9.98 0.77 -15.72
N VAL A 64 -9.04 0.14 -15.00
CA VAL A 64 -9.09 -0.02 -13.54
C VAL A 64 -8.28 1.10 -12.89
N LEU A 65 -8.94 1.84 -11.99
CA LEU A 65 -8.28 2.86 -11.17
C LEU A 65 -7.98 2.30 -9.78
N LEU A 66 -6.75 2.47 -9.33
CA LEU A 66 -6.29 2.11 -7.99
C LEU A 66 -6.44 3.31 -7.05
N ALA A 67 -7.13 3.11 -5.92
CA ALA A 67 -7.20 4.08 -4.84
C ALA A 67 -6.88 3.42 -3.49
N CYS A 68 -6.34 4.22 -2.56
CA CYS A 68 -6.12 3.83 -1.18
C CYS A 68 -7.18 4.48 -0.29
N ALA A 69 -7.80 3.68 0.59
CA ALA A 69 -8.77 4.18 1.57
C ALA A 69 -8.38 3.70 2.97
N SER A 70 -7.96 4.62 3.82
CA SER A 70 -7.77 4.39 5.26
C SER A 70 -8.71 5.31 6.04
N ARG A 71 -9.05 4.92 7.28
CA ARG A 71 -9.91 5.70 8.17
C ARG A 71 -9.12 6.79 8.89
#